data_AF-A0AAV7RJ65-F1
#
_entry.id   AF-A0AAV7RJ65-F1
#
_cell.length_a   1.000
_cell.length_b   1.000
_cell.length_c   1.000
_cell.angle_alpha   90.00
_cell.angle_beta   90.00
_cell.angle_gamma   90.00
#
_symmetry.space_group_name_H-M   'P 1'
#
loop_
_entity.id
_entity.type
_entity.pdbx_description
1 polymer ?
#
loop_
_entity_poly.entity_id
_entity_poly.type
_entity_poly.pdbx_seq_one_letter_code
_entity_poly.pdbx_strand_id
1 'polypeptide(L)'
;MGPEKSPAANSSDDQDLRQILVTMQQNLTQIDGKIDLLSYRMDRMSECLDKYAEHLDQAERRVSEVEDGQTELATGKVKLNKELSALRLKVQEARRQFLAGKKLLRSMHLEYRMLYSAKLRVEVDGSPIFFSYHKKLVKHRIAVGGSGHIGNGDS
;
A
#
# COMPACT_ATOMS: atom_id res chain seq x y z
N MET A 1 -51.16 64.79 69.75
CA MET A 1 -51.47 64.44 68.35
C MET A 1 -50.40 65.05 67.46
N GLY A 2 -49.37 64.28 67.13
CA GLY A 2 -48.38 64.64 66.10
C GLY A 2 -48.57 63.68 64.93
N PRO A 3 -48.61 64.15 63.67
CA PRO A 3 -48.80 63.27 62.54
C PRO A 3 -47.49 62.53 62.25
N GLU A 4 -47.53 61.20 62.36
CA GLU A 4 -46.50 60.31 61.86
C GLU A 4 -46.34 60.52 60.35
N LYS A 5 -45.16 60.95 59.94
CA LYS A 5 -44.79 61.12 58.54
C LYS A 5 -44.22 59.79 58.05
N SER A 6 -45.06 59.03 57.36
CA SER A 6 -44.70 57.78 56.68
C SER A 6 -43.72 58.00 55.50
N PRO A 7 -43.05 56.92 55.02
CA PRO A 7 -41.74 56.97 54.39
C PRO A 7 -41.81 57.04 52.86
N ALA A 8 -41.16 58.05 52.28
CA ALA A 8 -41.03 58.19 50.82
C ALA A 8 -39.69 57.62 50.26
N ALA A 9 -38.80 57.12 51.12
CA ALA A 9 -37.46 56.67 50.72
C ALA A 9 -37.40 55.21 50.23
N ASN A 10 -38.43 54.38 50.45
CA ASN A 10 -38.39 52.93 50.18
C ASN A 10 -38.71 52.52 48.72
N SER A 11 -39.05 53.48 47.83
CA SER A 11 -39.51 53.17 46.47
C SER A 11 -38.39 53.08 45.43
N SER A 12 -37.25 53.76 45.62
CA SER A 12 -36.15 53.79 44.66
C SER A 12 -35.33 52.51 44.72
N ASP A 13 -34.98 52.09 45.94
CA ASP A 13 -34.19 50.88 46.16
C ASP A 13 -34.95 49.61 45.70
N ASP A 14 -36.28 49.57 45.82
CA ASP A 14 -37.10 48.46 45.31
C ASP A 14 -37.12 48.41 43.78
N GLN A 15 -37.06 49.57 43.10
CA GLN A 15 -36.94 49.62 41.64
C GLN A 15 -35.57 49.14 41.16
N ASP A 16 -34.50 49.50 41.86
CA ASP A 16 -33.14 49.05 41.54
C ASP A 16 -32.99 47.54 41.73
N LEU A 17 -33.54 46.98 42.83
CA LEU A 17 -33.56 45.53 43.07
C LEU A 17 -34.33 44.78 41.98
N ARG A 18 -35.48 45.31 41.54
CA ARG A 18 -36.25 44.72 40.41
C ARG A 18 -35.44 44.75 39.11
N GLN A 19 -34.74 45.84 38.83
CA GLN A 19 -33.92 45.96 37.62
C GLN A 19 -32.75 44.97 37.63
N ILE A 20 -32.12 44.77 38.80
CA ILE A 20 -31.07 43.76 38.98
C ILE A 20 -31.61 42.35 38.73
N LEU A 21 -32.78 42.01 39.29
CA LEU A 21 -33.40 40.70 39.08
C LEU A 21 -33.74 40.44 37.61
N VAL A 22 -34.28 41.43 36.90
CA VAL A 22 -34.55 41.33 35.46
C VAL A 22 -33.26 41.09 34.68
N THR A 23 -32.19 41.80 35.03
CA THR A 23 -30.88 41.64 34.39
C THR A 23 -30.29 40.26 34.64
N MET A 24 -30.37 39.76 35.88
CA MET A 24 -29.95 38.40 36.23
C MET A 24 -30.74 37.35 35.47
N GLN A 25 -32.07 37.51 35.37
CA GLN A 25 -32.93 36.61 34.61
C GLN A 25 -32.51 36.56 33.13
N GLN A 26 -32.24 37.71 32.52
CA GLN A 26 -31.75 37.79 31.13
C GLN A 26 -30.39 37.11 30.96
N ASN A 27 -29.47 37.32 31.90
CA ASN A 27 -28.15 36.68 31.87
C ASN A 27 -28.27 35.16 31.99
N LEU A 28 -29.15 34.65 32.87
CA LEU A 28 -29.40 33.22 33.02
C LEU A 28 -29.93 32.62 31.71
N THR A 29 -30.90 33.27 31.06
CA THR A 29 -31.42 32.81 29.75
C THR A 29 -30.34 32.80 28.66
N GLN A 30 -29.42 33.79 28.65
CA GLN A 30 -28.29 33.79 27.73
C GLN A 30 -27.29 32.67 28.02
N ILE A 31 -27.06 32.36 29.30
CA ILE A 31 -26.19 31.27 29.73
C ILE A 31 -26.78 29.93 29.29
N ASP A 32 -28.07 29.71 29.51
CA ASP A 32 -28.77 28.49 29.07
C ASP A 32 -28.60 28.27 27.56
N GLY A 33 -28.83 29.31 26.74
CA GLY A 33 -28.65 29.20 25.28
C GLY A 33 -27.21 28.91 24.86
N LYS A 34 -26.20 29.40 25.60
CA LYS A 34 -24.79 29.06 25.36
C LYS A 34 -24.47 27.63 25.77
N ILE A 35 -25.06 27.14 26.85
CA ILE A 35 -24.92 25.75 27.31
C ILE A 35 -25.49 24.79 26.27
N ASP A 36 -26.68 25.08 25.74
CA ASP A 36 -27.30 24.26 24.69
C ASP A 36 -26.42 24.18 23.44
N LEU A 37 -25.85 25.32 23.01
CA LEU A 37 -24.94 25.36 21.87
C LEU A 37 -23.64 24.58 22.12
N LEU A 38 -23.09 24.66 23.35
CA LEU A 38 -21.90 23.90 23.72
C LEU A 38 -22.17 22.39 23.75
N SER A 39 -23.32 21.97 24.30
CA SER A 39 -23.75 20.56 24.28
C SER A 39 -23.84 20.04 22.84
N TYR A 40 -24.52 20.79 21.96
CA TYR A 40 -24.61 20.41 20.54
C TYR A 40 -23.24 20.29 19.86
N ARG A 41 -22.31 21.22 20.14
CA ARG A 41 -20.95 21.17 19.57
C ARG A 41 -20.14 20.00 20.14
N MET A 42 -20.30 19.68 21.42
CA MET A 42 -19.67 18.53 22.04
C MET A 42 -20.15 17.22 21.41
N ASP A 43 -21.45 17.06 21.18
CA ASP A 43 -22.00 15.86 20.53
C ASP A 43 -21.42 15.68 19.13
N ARG A 44 -21.30 16.77 18.36
CA ARG A 44 -20.67 16.74 17.04
C ARG A 44 -19.18 16.42 17.08
N MET A 45 -18.48 16.90 18.10
CA MET A 45 -17.07 16.56 18.29
C MET A 45 -16.90 15.09 18.65
N SER A 46 -17.73 14.54 19.53
CA SER A 46 -17.73 13.12 19.87
C SER A 46 -17.95 12.26 18.63
N GLU A 47 -18.98 12.57 17.83
CA GLU A 47 -19.26 11.86 16.56
C GLU A 47 -18.06 11.91 15.59
N CYS A 48 -17.36 13.05 15.54
CA CYS A 48 -16.19 13.22 14.69
C CYS A 48 -14.99 12.39 15.20
N LEU A 49 -14.77 12.36 16.51
CA LEU A 49 -13.70 11.58 17.13
C LEU A 49 -13.91 10.08 16.94
N ASP A 50 -15.16 9.60 17.03
CA ASP A 50 -15.49 8.19 16.77
C ASP A 50 -15.11 7.77 15.34
N LYS A 51 -15.42 8.61 14.34
CA LYS A 51 -15.02 8.37 12.94
C LYS A 51 -13.51 8.36 12.75
N TYR A 52 -12.77 9.25 13.44
CA TYR A 52 -11.31 9.25 13.39
C TYR A 52 -10.72 8.00 14.03
N ALA A 53 -11.29 7.50 15.11
CA ALA A 53 -10.87 6.25 15.73
C ALA A 53 -11.06 5.07 14.75
N GLU A 54 -12.23 4.95 14.12
CA GLU A 54 -12.49 3.92 13.10
C GLU A 54 -11.52 3.99 11.91
N HIS A 55 -11.23 5.20 11.43
CA HIS A 55 -10.28 5.42 10.34
C HIS A 55 -8.85 5.04 10.75
N LEU A 56 -8.46 5.29 12.00
CA LEU A 56 -7.15 4.92 12.52
C LEU A 56 -7.02 3.39 12.61
N ASP A 57 -8.03 2.70 13.16
CA ASP A 57 -8.08 1.24 13.21
C ASP A 57 -8.02 0.59 11.82
N GLN A 58 -8.63 1.24 10.81
CA GLN A 58 -8.53 0.79 9.43
C GLN A 58 -7.14 1.03 8.84
N ALA A 59 -6.52 2.17 9.14
CA ALA A 59 -5.17 2.48 8.69
C ALA A 59 -4.14 1.51 9.28
N GLU A 60 -4.24 1.21 10.58
CA GLU A 60 -3.36 0.26 11.27
C GLU A 60 -3.45 -1.15 10.66
N ARG A 61 -4.67 -1.63 10.39
CA ARG A 61 -4.86 -2.92 9.71
C ARG A 61 -4.22 -2.95 8.32
N ARG A 62 -4.40 -1.90 7.52
CA ARG A 62 -3.79 -1.81 6.18
C ARG A 62 -2.27 -1.75 6.25
N VAL A 63 -1.71 -1.09 7.27
CA VAL A 63 -0.25 -1.07 7.50
C VAL A 63 0.25 -2.48 7.81
N SER A 64 -0.41 -3.21 8.72
CA SER A 64 -0.06 -4.60 9.04
C SER A 64 -0.08 -5.51 7.80
N GLU A 65 -1.11 -5.40 6.96
CA GLU A 65 -1.20 -6.19 5.71
C GLU A 65 -0.06 -5.87 4.72
N VAL A 66 0.32 -4.59 4.64
CA VAL A 66 1.44 -4.16 3.78
C VAL A 66 2.77 -4.67 4.32
N GLU A 67 2.96 -4.62 5.64
CA GLU A 67 4.17 -5.15 6.30
C GLU A 67 4.30 -6.65 6.05
N ASP A 68 3.23 -7.43 6.23
CA ASP A 68 3.21 -8.86 5.93
C ASP A 68 3.56 -9.12 4.45
N GLY A 69 2.93 -8.40 3.52
CA GLY A 69 3.22 -8.52 2.09
C GLY A 69 4.67 -8.16 1.72
N GLN A 70 5.28 -7.19 2.41
CA GLN A 70 6.68 -6.84 2.22
C GLN A 70 7.61 -7.96 2.70
N THR A 71 7.32 -8.60 3.83
CA THR A 71 8.11 -9.73 4.32
C THR A 71 8.05 -10.91 3.34
N GLU A 72 6.86 -11.24 2.82
CA GLU A 72 6.69 -12.31 1.84
C GLU A 72 7.47 -12.01 0.56
N LEU A 73 7.35 -10.79 0.02
CA LEU A 73 8.09 -10.37 -1.17
C LEU A 73 9.61 -10.43 -0.96
N ALA A 74 10.10 -10.01 0.21
CA ALA A 74 11.52 -10.07 0.54
C ALA A 74 12.03 -11.52 0.55
N THR A 75 11.30 -12.45 1.17
CA THR A 75 11.68 -13.87 1.17
C THR A 75 11.65 -14.48 -0.23
N GLY A 76 10.62 -14.15 -1.04
CA GLY A 76 10.51 -14.57 -2.44
C GLY A 76 11.69 -14.09 -3.28
N LYS A 77 12.12 -12.83 -3.11
CA LYS A 77 13.28 -12.25 -3.80
C LYS A 77 14.57 -12.98 -3.46
N VAL A 78 14.79 -13.35 -2.19
CA VAL A 78 15.96 -14.14 -1.77
C VAL A 78 15.96 -15.51 -2.44
N LYS A 79 14.81 -16.20 -2.46
CA LYS A 79 14.67 -17.51 -3.11
C LYS A 79 14.98 -17.44 -4.61
N LEU A 80 14.39 -16.50 -5.33
CA LEU A 80 14.64 -16.29 -6.76
C LEU A 80 16.11 -15.97 -7.05
N ASN A 81 16.74 -15.14 -6.22
CA ASN A 81 18.17 -14.83 -6.39
C ASN A 81 19.05 -16.07 -6.22
N LYS A 82 18.71 -16.96 -5.27
CA LYS A 82 19.41 -18.25 -5.09
C LYS A 82 19.20 -19.19 -6.28
N GLU A 83 18.00 -19.27 -6.82
CA GLU A 83 17.72 -20.08 -8.02
C GLU A 83 18.45 -19.53 -9.26
N LEU A 84 18.47 -18.21 -9.42
CA LEU A 84 19.15 -17.53 -10.51
C LEU A 84 20.67 -17.71 -10.44
N SER A 85 21.27 -17.64 -9.25
CA SER A 85 22.71 -17.90 -9.07
C SER A 85 23.05 -19.36 -9.37
N ALA A 86 22.24 -20.31 -8.89
CA ALA A 86 22.42 -21.73 -9.20
C ALA A 86 22.30 -22.01 -10.71
N LEU A 87 21.35 -21.37 -11.40
CA LEU A 87 21.20 -21.53 -12.85
C LEU A 87 22.38 -20.92 -13.61
N ARG A 88 22.89 -19.76 -13.20
CA ARG A 88 24.11 -19.15 -13.77
C ARG A 88 25.30 -20.10 -13.69
N LEU A 89 25.51 -20.73 -12.54
CA LEU A 89 26.59 -21.72 -12.35
C LEU A 89 26.40 -22.94 -13.27
N LYS A 90 25.18 -23.47 -13.41
CA LYS A 90 24.89 -24.58 -14.33
C LYS A 90 25.18 -24.23 -15.79
N VAL A 91 24.82 -23.02 -16.22
CA VAL A 91 25.10 -22.54 -17.58
C VAL A 91 26.60 -22.39 -17.81
N GLN A 92 27.32 -21.83 -16.84
CA GLN A 92 28.77 -21.68 -16.92
C GLN A 92 29.48 -23.04 -16.98
N GLU A 93 29.04 -24.01 -16.18
CA GLU A 93 29.58 -25.36 -16.19
C GLU A 93 29.31 -26.06 -17.54
N ALA A 94 28.08 -25.97 -18.06
CA ALA A 94 27.73 -26.51 -19.36
C ALA A 94 28.61 -25.88 -20.48
N ARG A 95 28.88 -24.57 -20.41
CA ARG A 95 29.78 -23.88 -21.34
C ARG A 95 31.21 -24.42 -21.24
N ARG A 96 31.71 -24.66 -20.01
CA ARG A 96 33.04 -25.22 -19.78
C ARG A 96 33.17 -26.61 -20.39
N GLN A 97 32.18 -27.48 -20.14
CA GLN A 97 32.13 -28.83 -20.70
C GLN A 97 32.06 -28.82 -22.23
N PHE A 98 31.24 -27.94 -22.81
CA PHE A 98 31.15 -27.78 -24.26
C PHE A 98 32.48 -27.35 -24.89
N LEU A 99 33.18 -26.38 -24.28
CA LEU A 99 34.49 -25.94 -24.75
C LEU A 99 35.55 -27.05 -24.63
N ALA A 100 35.53 -27.83 -23.54
CA ALA A 100 36.41 -28.99 -23.38
C ALA A 100 36.16 -30.04 -24.48
N GLY A 101 34.90 -30.34 -24.78
CA GLY A 101 34.52 -31.23 -25.89
C GLY A 101 35.02 -30.72 -27.24
N LYS A 102 34.87 -29.42 -27.54
CA LYS A 102 35.44 -28.81 -28.75
C LYS A 102 36.96 -28.94 -28.84
N LYS A 103 37.66 -28.81 -27.72
CA LYS A 103 39.12 -28.98 -27.67
C LYS A 103 39.51 -30.44 -27.97
N LEU A 104 38.77 -31.40 -27.44
CA LEU A 104 38.99 -32.82 -27.68
C LEU A 104 38.77 -33.20 -29.16
N LEU A 105 37.69 -32.71 -29.78
CA LEU A 105 37.44 -32.93 -31.22
C LEU A 105 38.60 -32.41 -32.08
N ARG A 106 39.15 -31.23 -31.74
CA ARG A 106 40.33 -30.68 -32.43
C ARG A 106 41.57 -31.54 -32.25
N SER A 107 41.83 -32.07 -31.05
CA SER A 107 43.00 -32.94 -30.81
C SER A 107 42.91 -34.29 -31.53
N MET A 108 41.70 -34.73 -31.86
CA MET A 108 41.47 -35.94 -32.65
C MET A 108 41.42 -35.66 -34.16
N HIS A 109 41.68 -34.43 -34.60
CA HIS A 109 41.58 -34.00 -36.00
C HIS A 109 40.21 -34.25 -36.65
N LEU A 110 39.13 -34.29 -35.85
CA LEU A 110 37.77 -34.45 -36.34
C LEU A 110 37.21 -33.10 -36.81
N GLU A 111 36.68 -33.05 -38.03
CA GLU A 111 35.92 -31.89 -38.50
C GLU A 111 34.60 -31.80 -37.76
N TYR A 112 34.29 -30.61 -37.25
CA TYR A 112 32.98 -30.34 -36.65
C TYR A 112 32.47 -28.96 -37.03
N ARG A 113 31.15 -28.83 -37.13
CA ARG A 113 30.45 -27.57 -37.42
C ARG A 113 29.22 -27.44 -36.53
N MET A 114 28.98 -26.23 -36.07
CA MET A 114 27.73 -25.92 -35.37
C MET A 114 26.65 -25.60 -36.41
N LEU A 115 25.51 -26.30 -36.30
CA LEU A 115 24.33 -26.09 -37.13
C LEU A 115 23.23 -25.47 -36.27
N TYR A 116 22.97 -24.16 -36.45
CA TYR A 116 22.13 -23.36 -35.55
C TYR A 116 22.62 -23.40 -34.09
N SER A 117 22.05 -22.58 -33.19
CA SER A 117 22.55 -22.34 -31.83
C SER A 117 22.54 -23.55 -30.87
N ALA A 118 22.22 -24.77 -31.33
CA ALA A 118 22.11 -25.95 -30.46
C ALA A 118 22.30 -27.33 -31.12
N LYS A 119 22.75 -27.42 -32.38
CA LYS A 119 23.14 -28.71 -32.99
C LYS A 119 24.60 -28.72 -33.38
N LEU A 120 25.31 -29.79 -33.04
CA LEU A 120 26.70 -30.02 -33.39
C LEU A 120 26.75 -31.15 -34.44
N ARG A 121 27.34 -30.88 -35.59
CA ARG A 121 27.70 -31.89 -36.60
C ARG A 121 29.18 -32.23 -36.42
N VAL A 122 29.51 -33.51 -36.32
CA VAL A 122 30.88 -34.03 -36.32
C VAL A 122 31.02 -35.02 -37.46
N GLU A 123 32.08 -34.95 -38.25
CA GLU A 123 32.36 -35.92 -39.30
C GLU A 123 33.32 -36.99 -38.77
N VAL A 124 32.92 -38.26 -38.90
CA VAL A 124 33.71 -39.43 -38.52
C VAL A 124 33.72 -40.37 -39.73
N ASP A 125 34.91 -40.67 -40.26
CA ASP A 125 35.09 -41.56 -41.43
C ASP A 125 34.22 -41.19 -42.65
N GLY A 126 34.06 -39.88 -42.91
CA GLY A 126 33.23 -39.36 -44.01
C GLY A 126 31.72 -39.37 -43.75
N SER A 127 31.26 -39.84 -42.58
CA SER A 127 29.86 -39.86 -42.19
C SER A 127 29.54 -38.78 -41.14
N PRO A 128 28.49 -37.94 -41.36
CA PRO A 128 28.13 -36.90 -40.41
C PRO A 128 27.28 -37.46 -39.25
N ILE A 129 27.74 -37.23 -38.03
CA ILE A 129 27.00 -37.51 -36.78
C ILE A 129 26.48 -36.19 -36.21
N PHE A 130 25.20 -36.15 -35.83
CA PHE A 130 24.55 -34.96 -35.29
C PHE A 130 24.23 -35.14 -33.81
N PHE A 131 24.62 -34.15 -33.02
CA PHE A 131 24.28 -34.05 -31.60
C PHE A 131 23.35 -32.86 -31.40
N SER A 132 22.16 -33.08 -30.84
CA SER A 132 21.23 -32.02 -30.48
C SER A 132 20.99 -31.99 -28.98
N TYR A 133 20.95 -30.78 -28.41
CA TYR A 133 20.56 -30.61 -27.01
C TYR A 133 19.04 -30.72 -26.88
N HIS A 134 18.54 -31.87 -26.44
CA HIS A 134 17.11 -32.03 -26.10
C HIS A 134 16.88 -31.64 -24.63
N LYS A 135 16.50 -30.39 -24.38
CA LYS A 135 15.76 -30.03 -23.16
C LYS A 135 14.36 -29.62 -23.55
N LYS A 136 13.35 -30.30 -22.99
CA LYS A 136 11.94 -29.93 -23.04
C LYS A 136 11.83 -28.46 -22.60
N LEU A 137 11.60 -27.56 -23.54
CA LEU A 137 11.29 -26.16 -23.27
C LEU A 137 9.86 -26.13 -22.71
N VAL A 138 9.72 -26.00 -21.39
CA VAL A 138 8.43 -25.71 -20.77
C VAL A 138 8.03 -24.31 -21.23
N LYS A 139 6.99 -24.22 -22.07
CA LYS A 139 6.40 -22.95 -22.50
C LYS A 139 5.74 -22.28 -21.29
N HIS A 140 6.45 -21.44 -20.57
CA HIS A 140 5.79 -20.48 -19.68
C HIS A 140 5.21 -19.35 -20.54
N ARG A 141 3.91 -19.42 -20.78
CA ARG A 141 3.12 -18.34 -21.38
C ARG A 141 2.96 -17.26 -20.30
N ILE A 142 3.81 -16.24 -20.31
CA ILE A 142 3.59 -15.03 -19.52
C ILE A 142 2.45 -14.28 -20.22
N ALA A 143 1.25 -14.33 -19.63
CA ALA A 143 0.17 -13.42 -19.98
C ALA A 143 0.54 -12.05 -19.39
N VAL A 144 1.21 -11.21 -20.18
CA VAL A 144 1.31 -9.79 -19.87
C VAL A 144 -0.01 -9.16 -20.29
N GLY A 145 -0.78 -8.69 -19.31
CA GLY A 145 -2.01 -7.94 -19.51
C GLY A 145 -1.75 -6.65 -20.28
N GLY A 146 -2.70 -6.30 -21.13
CA GLY A 146 -2.67 -5.08 -21.93
C GLY A 146 -3.97 -4.89 -22.69
N SER A 147 -5.01 -4.48 -21.98
CA SER A 147 -6.16 -3.82 -22.62
C SER A 147 -6.58 -2.66 -21.72
N GLY A 148 -5.89 -1.54 -21.89
CA GLY A 148 -6.43 -0.24 -21.54
C GLY A 148 -7.46 0.11 -22.62
N HIS A 149 -8.74 0.11 -22.25
CA HIS A 149 -9.77 0.70 -23.09
C HIS A 149 -9.90 2.17 -22.69
N ILE A 150 -9.49 3.01 -23.63
CA ILE A 150 -9.57 4.48 -23.60
C ILE A 150 -11.05 4.87 -23.68
N GLY A 151 -11.45 5.79 -22.82
CA GLY A 151 -12.79 6.37 -22.82
C GLY A 151 -13.09 7.12 -24.11
N ASN A 152 -14.32 6.97 -24.60
CA ASN A 152 -14.94 7.92 -25.50
C ASN A 152 -15.96 8.71 -24.70
N GLY A 153 -15.67 10.00 -24.51
CA GLY A 153 -16.73 10.98 -24.33
C GLY A 153 -17.34 11.28 -25.69
N ASP A 154 -18.66 11.37 -25.73
CA ASP A 154 -19.36 12.22 -26.69
C ASP A 154 -20.78 12.49 -26.16
N SER A 155 -21.12 13.78 -26.21
CA SER A 155 -22.45 14.43 -26.11
C SER A 155 -23.16 14.50 -24.76
#